data_AF-A0AAV2Z2Y1-F1
#
_entry.id   AF-A0AAV2Z2Y1-F1
#
_cell.length_a   1.000
_cell.length_b   1.000
_cell.length_c   1.000
_cell.angle_alpha   90.00
_cell.angle_beta   90.00
_cell.angle_gamma   90.00
#
_symmetry.space_group_name_H-M   'P 1'
#
loop_
_entity.id
_entity.type
_entity.pdbx_description
1 polymer ?
#
loop_
_entity_poly.entity_id
_entity_poly.type
_entity_poly.pdbx_seq_one_letter_code
_entity_poly.pdbx_strand_id
1 'polypeptide(L)'
;MEFVREGACWKRHQVQGILIMLIKTFHELLTKLKVTHWIDSATLLGAVRHGGIVPYDIDADFGIDQAGYEYLRDTKVDVPDWFALHVWNTTVNGADHRDEWIPIRFIHNVSGIYIDTFVFLEEEDYYGRTLMGPARSGAFGSCDKCIKGDDGKGHFLIPSEWVYPLERCRFEDFIVPCPKEAAKYLEFMFGPDYRTPVQ
;
A
#
# COMPACT_ATOMS: atom_id res chain seq x y z
N MET A 1 -9.61 8.39 12.36
CA MET A 1 -9.36 8.38 10.90
C MET A 1 -9.34 9.81 10.46
N GLU A 2 -8.14 10.35 10.23
CA GLU A 2 -7.91 11.78 10.00
C GLU A 2 -8.42 12.27 8.62
N PHE A 3 -8.83 11.34 7.74
CA PHE A 3 -9.19 11.67 6.36
C PHE A 3 -10.63 11.35 5.98
N VAL A 4 -11.33 10.42 6.66
CA VAL A 4 -12.77 10.25 6.42
C VAL A 4 -13.48 11.53 6.88
N ARG A 5 -14.13 12.23 5.94
CA ARG A 5 -14.72 13.54 6.20
C ARG A 5 -15.70 13.46 7.37
N GLU A 6 -15.45 14.26 8.41
CA GLU A 6 -16.26 14.27 9.63
C GLU A 6 -17.74 14.53 9.30
N GLY A 7 -18.62 13.63 9.74
CA GLY A 7 -20.06 13.65 9.43
C GLY A 7 -20.47 13.01 8.09
N ALA A 8 -19.53 12.53 7.27
CA ALA A 8 -19.87 11.78 6.05
C ALA A 8 -20.26 10.33 6.39
N CYS A 9 -21.50 9.96 6.06
CA CYS A 9 -22.00 8.59 6.21
C CYS A 9 -21.98 7.86 4.86
N TRP A 10 -20.93 7.05 4.64
CA TRP A 10 -20.86 6.17 3.47
C TRP A 10 -21.35 4.76 3.84
N LYS A 11 -22.25 4.21 3.03
CA LYS A 11 -22.61 2.79 3.14
C LYS A 11 -21.42 1.94 2.71
N ARG A 12 -21.31 0.73 3.26
CA ARG A 12 -20.20 -0.19 3.00
C ARG A 12 -19.94 -0.46 1.51
N HIS A 13 -20.99 -0.65 0.71
CA HIS A 13 -20.84 -0.83 -0.75
C HIS A 13 -20.33 0.43 -1.47
N GLN A 14 -20.59 1.63 -0.93
CA GLN A 14 -20.06 2.88 -1.48
C GLN A 14 -18.57 3.00 -1.16
N VAL A 15 -18.16 2.65 0.07
CA VAL A 15 -16.75 2.59 0.46
C VAL A 15 -15.98 1.63 -0.45
N GLN A 16 -16.49 0.40 -0.61
CA GLN A 16 -15.90 -0.60 -1.51
C GLN A 16 -15.78 -0.08 -2.95
N GLY A 17 -16.84 0.50 -3.49
CA GLY A 17 -16.81 1.07 -4.84
C GLY A 17 -15.78 2.19 -5.00
N ILE A 18 -15.62 3.05 -3.98
CA ILE A 18 -14.61 4.11 -3.99
C ILE A 18 -13.20 3.53 -3.89
N LEU A 19 -12.97 2.51 -3.04
CA LEU A 19 -11.67 1.84 -2.92
C LEU A 19 -11.27 1.17 -4.23
N ILE A 20 -12.16 0.42 -4.86
CA ILE A 20 -11.90 -0.23 -6.15
C ILE A 20 -11.56 0.82 -7.22
N MET A 21 -12.30 1.93 -7.25
CA MET A 21 -12.02 3.05 -8.15
C MET A 21 -10.66 3.70 -7.87
N LEU A 22 -10.32 3.92 -6.60
CA LEU A 22 -9.03 4.48 -6.19
C LEU A 22 -7.87 3.58 -6.60
N ILE A 23 -7.96 2.28 -6.32
CA ILE A 23 -6.91 1.29 -6.64
C ILE A 23 -6.66 1.28 -8.14
N LYS A 24 -7.73 1.22 -8.94
CA LYS A 24 -7.63 1.24 -10.41
C LYS A 24 -7.02 2.55 -10.92
N THR A 25 -7.52 3.69 -10.44
CA THR A 25 -7.04 5.01 -10.87
C THR A 25 -5.58 5.22 -10.51
N PHE A 26 -5.17 4.84 -9.30
CA PHE A 26 -3.80 5.01 -8.84
C PHE A 26 -2.84 4.06 -9.55
N HIS A 27 -3.23 2.80 -9.75
CA HIS A 27 -2.49 1.85 -10.59
C HIS A 27 -2.25 2.40 -12.01
N GLU A 28 -3.30 2.92 -12.66
CA GLU A 28 -3.20 3.50 -14.01
C GLU A 28 -2.28 4.73 -14.03
N LEU A 29 -2.37 5.60 -13.01
CA LEU A 29 -1.50 6.76 -12.85
C LEU A 29 -0.02 6.34 -12.72
N LEU A 30 0.29 5.46 -11.76
CA LEU A 30 1.66 5.00 -11.53
C LEU A 30 2.24 4.27 -12.75
N THR A 31 1.41 3.47 -13.43
CA THR A 31 1.80 2.80 -14.68
C THR A 31 2.15 3.81 -15.77
N LYS A 32 1.34 4.87 -15.94
CA LYS A 32 1.61 5.95 -16.91
C LYS A 32 2.90 6.71 -16.58
N LEU A 33 3.17 6.91 -15.30
CA LEU A 33 4.40 7.54 -14.79
C LEU A 33 5.61 6.60 -14.79
N LYS A 34 5.43 5.32 -15.15
CA LYS A 34 6.47 4.28 -15.11
C LYS A 34 7.07 4.09 -13.71
N VAL A 35 6.26 4.28 -12.68
CA VAL A 35 6.60 3.99 -11.30
C VAL A 35 6.35 2.50 -11.03
N THR A 36 7.38 1.77 -10.58
CA THR A 36 7.22 0.40 -10.11
C THR A 36 6.35 0.40 -8.84
N HIS A 37 5.30 -0.40 -8.85
CA HIS A 37 4.37 -0.46 -7.73
C HIS A 37 3.64 -1.80 -7.70
N TRP A 38 3.06 -2.14 -6.55
CA TRP A 38 2.21 -3.32 -6.37
C TRP A 38 1.16 -3.08 -5.29
N ILE A 39 0.09 -3.88 -5.31
CA ILE A 39 -0.84 -3.94 -4.18
C ILE A 39 -0.19 -4.64 -2.99
N ASP A 40 -0.39 -4.08 -1.80
CA ASP A 40 0.31 -4.47 -0.58
C ASP A 40 -0.66 -4.85 0.54
N SER A 41 -0.14 -5.40 1.64
CA SER A 41 -0.87 -5.58 2.91
C SER A 41 -2.30 -6.14 2.76
N ALA A 42 -3.33 -5.45 3.28
CA ALA A 42 -4.71 -5.93 3.26
C ALA A 42 -5.31 -5.93 1.85
N THR A 43 -4.83 -5.05 0.98
CA THR A 43 -5.24 -5.00 -0.43
C THR A 43 -4.76 -6.24 -1.19
N LEU A 44 -3.50 -6.66 -0.98
CA LEU A 44 -2.97 -7.92 -1.50
C LEU A 44 -3.75 -9.13 -0.95
N LEU A 45 -4.06 -9.12 0.34
CA LEU A 45 -4.88 -10.16 0.97
C LEU A 45 -6.26 -10.27 0.31
N GLY A 46 -6.89 -9.12 0.04
CA GLY A 46 -8.15 -9.05 -0.69
C GLY A 46 -8.05 -9.72 -2.06
N ALA A 47 -7.03 -9.36 -2.85
CA ALA A 47 -6.82 -9.94 -4.17
C ALA A 47 -6.68 -11.48 -4.13
N VAL A 48 -5.91 -11.99 -3.17
CA VAL A 48 -5.66 -13.43 -3.02
C VAL A 48 -6.88 -14.19 -2.49
N ARG A 49 -7.61 -13.61 -1.53
CA ARG A 49 -8.69 -14.31 -0.80
C ARG A 49 -10.07 -14.15 -1.44
N HIS A 50 -10.35 -12.96 -1.97
CA HIS A 50 -11.67 -12.57 -2.47
C HIS A 50 -11.66 -12.25 -3.97
N GLY A 51 -10.47 -12.11 -4.59
CA GLY A 51 -10.33 -11.61 -5.94
C GLY A 51 -10.68 -10.13 -6.07
N GLY A 52 -10.61 -9.37 -4.98
CA GLY A 52 -11.13 -8.00 -4.87
C GLY A 52 -10.80 -7.37 -3.51
N ILE A 53 -11.52 -6.34 -3.09
CA ILE A 53 -11.25 -5.71 -1.77
C ILE A 53 -11.71 -6.61 -0.61
N VAL A 54 -11.04 -6.55 0.55
CA VAL A 54 -11.58 -7.19 1.77
C VAL A 54 -12.91 -6.51 2.12
N PRO A 55 -14.00 -7.26 2.39
CA PRO A 55 -15.31 -6.64 2.48
C PRO A 55 -15.45 -5.53 3.51
N TYR A 56 -14.66 -5.52 4.59
CA TYR A 56 -14.70 -4.54 5.68
C TYR A 56 -13.56 -3.51 5.63
N ASP A 57 -12.70 -3.54 4.62
CA ASP A 57 -11.64 -2.55 4.47
C ASP A 57 -12.21 -1.13 4.27
N ILE A 58 -11.44 -0.16 4.71
CA ILE A 58 -11.79 1.27 4.72
C ILE A 58 -10.73 2.14 4.03
N ASP A 59 -9.56 1.57 3.75
CA ASP A 59 -8.46 2.10 2.97
C ASP A 59 -7.87 0.98 2.09
N ALA A 60 -6.79 1.29 1.38
CA ALA A 60 -6.05 0.34 0.57
C ALA A 60 -4.55 0.66 0.65
N ASP A 61 -3.71 -0.31 0.29
CA ASP A 61 -2.28 -0.26 0.51
C ASP A 61 -1.51 -0.60 -0.76
N PHE A 62 -0.49 0.20 -1.07
CA PHE A 62 0.45 -0.01 -2.17
C PHE A 62 1.88 -0.05 -1.65
N GLY A 63 2.72 -0.82 -2.31
CA GLY A 63 4.17 -0.73 -2.20
C GLY A 63 4.75 -0.09 -3.46
N ILE A 64 5.80 0.70 -3.30
CA ILE A 64 6.65 1.22 -4.39
C ILE A 64 8.12 1.03 -4.05
N ASP A 65 8.98 1.04 -5.08
CA ASP A 65 10.43 1.08 -4.87
C ASP A 65 10.94 2.50 -4.57
N GLN A 66 12.19 2.59 -4.12
CA GLN A 66 12.85 3.87 -3.84
C GLN A 66 12.86 4.80 -5.06
N ALA A 67 13.12 4.27 -6.26
CA ALA A 67 13.18 5.05 -7.48
C ALA A 67 11.82 5.70 -7.81
N GLY A 68 10.73 4.94 -7.62
CA GLY A 68 9.37 5.41 -7.77
C GLY A 68 9.01 6.51 -6.77
N TYR A 69 9.44 6.35 -5.51
CA TYR A 69 9.28 7.39 -4.50
C TYR A 69 9.98 8.68 -4.87
N GLU A 70 11.27 8.61 -5.22
CA GLU A 70 12.08 9.77 -5.60
C GLU A 70 11.45 10.50 -6.80
N TYR A 71 10.97 9.75 -7.80
CA TYR A 71 10.26 10.32 -8.93
C TYR A 71 9.00 11.10 -8.50
N LEU A 72 8.15 10.49 -7.67
CA LEU A 72 6.92 11.13 -7.17
C LEU A 72 7.22 12.29 -6.21
N ARG A 73 8.32 12.25 -5.48
CA ARG A 73 8.74 13.34 -4.59
C ARG A 73 9.19 14.56 -5.38
N ASP A 74 9.90 14.35 -6.48
CA ASP A 74 10.61 15.41 -7.21
C ASP A 74 9.86 15.90 -8.46
N THR A 75 8.82 15.18 -8.90
CA THR A 75 8.04 15.51 -10.10
C THR A 75 6.64 15.97 -9.73
N LYS A 76 6.22 17.16 -10.19
CA LYS A 76 4.83 17.58 -10.04
C LYS A 76 3.90 16.65 -10.83
N VAL A 77 2.93 16.04 -10.14
CA VAL A 77 1.93 15.15 -10.75
C VAL A 77 0.57 15.81 -10.65
N ASP A 78 0.01 16.17 -11.81
CA ASP A 78 -1.35 16.71 -11.86
C ASP A 78 -2.38 15.58 -11.76
N VAL A 79 -3.29 15.71 -10.80
CA VAL A 79 -4.45 14.84 -10.62
C VAL A 79 -5.72 15.70 -10.65
N PRO A 80 -6.88 15.17 -11.10
CA PRO A 80 -8.14 15.90 -11.03
C PRO A 80 -8.47 16.38 -9.62
N ASP A 81 -9.15 17.51 -9.46
CA ASP A 81 -9.42 18.15 -8.15
C ASP A 81 -10.19 17.28 -7.14
N TRP A 82 -10.90 16.25 -7.59
CA TRP A 82 -11.55 15.27 -6.72
C TRP A 82 -10.58 14.21 -6.17
N PHE A 83 -9.30 14.28 -6.53
CA PHE A 83 -8.21 13.52 -5.95
C PHE A 83 -7.14 14.44 -5.35
N ALA A 84 -6.35 13.90 -4.42
CA ALA A 84 -5.09 14.50 -4.00
C ALA A 84 -4.00 13.43 -3.96
N LEU A 85 -2.78 13.81 -4.34
CA LEU A 85 -1.58 13.02 -4.16
C LEU A 85 -0.68 13.74 -3.16
N HIS A 86 -0.58 13.21 -1.95
CA HIS A 86 0.30 13.75 -0.91
C HIS A 86 1.59 12.96 -0.90
N VAL A 87 2.73 13.66 -0.83
CA VAL A 87 4.06 13.04 -0.82
C VAL A 87 4.91 13.69 0.26
N TRP A 88 5.54 12.89 1.12
CA TRP A 88 6.45 13.37 2.14
C TRP A 88 7.69 14.01 1.51
N ASN A 89 8.21 15.06 2.17
CA ASN A 89 9.46 15.73 1.78
C ASN A 89 9.49 16.21 0.31
N THR A 90 8.35 16.68 -0.20
CA THR A 90 8.22 17.27 -1.53
C THR A 90 8.05 18.78 -1.45
N THR A 91 8.48 19.50 -2.49
CA THR A 91 8.13 20.92 -2.70
C THR A 91 7.05 21.09 -3.77
N VAL A 92 6.65 20.00 -4.45
CA VAL A 92 5.82 20.05 -5.67
C VAL A 92 4.46 19.35 -5.54
N ASN A 93 4.33 18.32 -4.70
CA ASN A 93 3.08 17.56 -4.54
C ASN A 93 2.36 17.78 -3.19
N GLY A 94 2.84 18.71 -2.35
CA GLY A 94 2.16 19.12 -1.11
C GLY A 94 2.05 18.04 -0.01
N ALA A 95 1.72 18.54 1.20
CA ALA A 95 1.40 17.88 2.48
C ALA A 95 2.47 17.96 3.58
N ASP A 96 2.23 18.84 4.57
CA ASP A 96 3.02 18.99 5.81
C ASP A 96 2.78 17.86 6.83
N HIS A 97 1.81 16.98 6.58
CA HIS A 97 1.38 15.93 7.53
C HIS A 97 1.85 14.53 7.14
N ARG A 98 2.73 14.40 6.15
CA ARG A 98 3.37 13.12 5.84
C ARG A 98 4.70 12.96 6.54
N ASP A 99 5.12 11.71 6.64
CA ASP A 99 6.31 11.30 7.36
C ASP A 99 6.97 10.13 6.63
N GLU A 100 8.16 9.75 7.07
CA GLU A 100 8.94 8.65 6.50
C GLU A 100 8.27 7.27 6.61
N TRP A 101 7.29 7.11 7.52
CA TRP A 101 6.63 5.84 7.81
C TRP A 101 5.50 5.53 6.83
N ILE A 102 4.77 6.56 6.40
CA ILE A 102 3.73 6.49 5.38
C ILE A 102 3.91 7.70 4.45
N PRO A 103 4.88 7.64 3.52
CA PRO A 103 5.32 8.82 2.79
C PRO A 103 4.36 9.27 1.70
N ILE A 104 3.55 8.37 1.13
CA ILE A 104 2.62 8.73 0.05
C ILE A 104 1.20 8.36 0.43
N ARG A 105 0.26 9.25 0.10
CA ARG A 105 -1.17 8.98 0.17
C ARG A 105 -1.90 9.49 -1.06
N PHE A 106 -2.71 8.63 -1.69
CA PHE A 106 -3.59 9.02 -2.79
C PHE A 106 -5.05 9.04 -2.29
N ILE A 107 -5.73 10.18 -2.41
CA ILE A 107 -6.97 10.47 -1.66
C ILE A 107 -8.09 10.78 -2.64
N HIS A 108 -9.30 10.26 -2.40
CA HIS A 108 -10.52 10.72 -3.04
C HIS A 108 -11.16 11.85 -2.20
N ASN A 109 -10.90 13.11 -2.58
CA ASN A 109 -11.21 14.32 -1.81
C ASN A 109 -12.70 14.48 -1.42
N VAL A 110 -13.62 13.91 -2.21
CA VAL A 110 -15.06 13.99 -1.91
C VAL A 110 -15.40 13.14 -0.68
N SER A 111 -14.82 11.94 -0.59
CA SER A 111 -15.13 10.97 0.46
C SER A 111 -14.15 10.98 1.62
N GLY A 112 -12.90 11.35 1.36
CA GLY A 112 -11.81 11.20 2.32
C GLY A 112 -11.17 9.81 2.39
N ILE A 113 -11.66 8.85 1.59
CA ILE A 113 -11.06 7.51 1.46
C ILE A 113 -9.74 7.63 0.70
N TYR A 114 -8.76 6.81 1.07
CA TYR A 114 -7.40 6.93 0.57
C TYR A 114 -6.69 5.59 0.37
N ILE A 115 -5.56 5.65 -0.32
CA ILE A 115 -4.55 4.60 -0.44
C ILE A 115 -3.30 5.06 0.31
N ASP A 116 -2.83 4.26 1.26
CA ASP A 116 -1.50 4.42 1.84
C ASP A 116 -0.46 3.72 0.97
N THR A 117 0.70 4.36 0.80
CA THR A 117 1.77 3.84 -0.05
C THR A 117 3.08 3.83 0.70
N PHE A 118 3.62 2.63 0.85
CA PHE A 118 4.85 2.33 1.56
C PHE A 118 6.02 2.25 0.58
N VAL A 119 7.16 2.80 0.97
CA VAL A 119 8.38 2.77 0.15
C VAL A 119 9.24 1.63 0.62
N PHE A 120 9.43 0.62 -0.23
CA PHE A 120 10.26 -0.52 0.08
C PHE A 120 11.71 -0.22 -0.28
N LEU A 121 12.55 -0.21 0.75
CA LEU A 121 13.98 0.00 0.66
C LEU A 121 14.67 -1.37 0.71
N GLU A 122 15.75 -1.52 -0.04
CA GLU A 122 16.58 -2.72 -0.01
C GLU A 122 17.55 -2.66 1.17
N GLU A 123 17.69 -3.79 1.85
CA GLU A 123 18.65 -4.01 2.92
C GLU A 123 19.36 -5.35 2.70
N GLU A 124 20.62 -5.47 3.11
CA GLU A 124 21.36 -6.72 3.03
C GLU A 124 21.36 -7.41 4.40
N ASP A 125 21.02 -8.70 4.44
CA ASP A 125 21.11 -9.48 5.67
C ASP A 125 22.53 -9.99 5.94
N TYR A 126 22.75 -10.56 7.13
CA TYR A 126 24.06 -11.10 7.52
C TYR A 126 24.63 -12.15 6.54
N TYR A 127 23.79 -12.79 5.74
CA TYR A 127 24.16 -13.82 4.78
C TYR A 127 24.31 -13.28 3.35
N GLY A 128 24.24 -11.96 3.14
CA GLY A 128 24.34 -11.33 1.84
C GLY A 128 23.07 -11.44 0.99
N ARG A 129 21.92 -11.76 1.60
CA ARG A 129 20.63 -11.80 0.88
C ARG A 129 20.01 -10.41 0.87
N THR A 130 19.53 -9.98 -0.29
CA THR A 130 18.74 -8.76 -0.42
C THR A 130 17.36 -8.98 0.16
N LEU A 131 17.08 -8.25 1.23
CA LEU A 131 15.75 -8.08 1.77
C LEU A 131 15.19 -6.74 1.31
N MET A 132 13.88 -6.57 1.40
CA MET A 132 13.23 -5.31 1.17
C MET A 132 12.02 -5.14 2.07
N GLY A 133 11.76 -3.89 2.43
CA GLY A 133 10.73 -3.56 3.39
C GLY A 133 10.58 -2.05 3.56
N PRO A 134 9.42 -1.60 4.06
CA PRO A 134 9.23 -0.20 4.39
C PRO A 134 9.85 0.19 5.73
N ALA A 135 9.95 1.50 5.95
CA ALA A 135 10.38 2.04 7.22
C ALA A 135 9.56 1.45 8.39
N ARG A 136 10.27 1.11 9.49
CA ARG A 136 9.72 0.45 10.69
C ARG A 136 8.58 1.24 11.35
N SER A 137 7.33 0.95 11.06
CA SER A 137 6.22 1.79 11.50
C SER A 137 5.20 1.09 12.38
N GLY A 138 4.26 1.87 12.92
CA GLY A 138 3.08 1.35 13.59
C GLY A 138 2.14 0.58 12.66
N ALA A 139 2.19 0.84 11.35
CA ALA A 139 1.37 0.13 10.35
C ALA A 139 1.69 -1.38 10.34
N PHE A 140 2.94 -1.74 10.60
CA PHE A 140 3.40 -3.13 10.70
C PHE A 140 3.46 -3.64 12.14
N GLY A 141 2.91 -2.89 13.10
CA GLY A 141 2.85 -3.25 14.52
C GLY A 141 2.12 -4.57 14.79
N SER A 142 1.15 -4.93 13.93
CA SER A 142 0.37 -6.19 14.04
C SER A 142 0.88 -7.33 13.16
N CYS A 143 1.92 -7.10 12.35
CA CYS A 143 2.47 -8.14 11.47
C CYS A 143 3.04 -9.33 12.24
N ASP A 144 2.72 -10.57 11.85
CA ASP A 144 3.03 -11.81 12.57
C ASP A 144 4.53 -12.06 12.73
N LYS A 145 5.29 -12.06 11.62
CA LYS A 145 6.73 -12.40 11.63
C LYS A 145 7.65 -11.18 11.55
N CYS A 146 7.12 -9.96 11.64
CA CYS A 146 7.92 -8.74 11.63
C CYS A 146 8.79 -8.59 12.87
N ILE A 147 9.97 -7.98 12.71
CA ILE A 147 10.83 -7.64 13.84
C ILE A 147 10.12 -6.57 14.68
N LYS A 148 9.87 -6.88 15.96
CA LYS A 148 9.18 -5.97 16.90
C LYS A 148 10.19 -5.21 17.74
N GLY A 149 9.86 -3.97 18.06
CA GLY A 149 10.51 -3.26 19.17
C GLY A 149 9.52 -2.89 20.25
N ASP A 150 10.04 -2.39 21.36
CA ASP A 150 9.27 -2.12 22.58
C ASP A 150 8.24 -0.98 22.44
N ASP A 151 8.33 -0.17 21.38
CA ASP A 151 7.40 0.92 21.06
C ASP A 151 6.15 0.47 20.28
N GLY A 152 5.98 -0.84 20.06
CA GLY A 152 4.86 -1.43 19.32
C GLY A 152 4.96 -1.32 17.79
N LYS A 153 6.03 -0.73 17.25
CA LYS A 153 6.27 -0.70 15.79
C LYS A 153 6.90 -2.00 15.29
N GLY A 154 6.51 -2.39 14.09
CA GLY A 154 7.07 -3.54 13.38
C GLY A 154 7.97 -3.11 12.22
N HIS A 155 9.03 -3.87 11.98
CA HIS A 155 9.84 -3.76 10.78
C HIS A 155 9.52 -4.97 9.88
N PHE A 156 8.77 -4.71 8.81
CA PHE A 156 8.42 -5.70 7.80
C PHE A 156 9.55 -5.79 6.81
N LEU A 157 10.25 -6.91 6.79
CA LEU A 157 11.44 -7.11 5.97
C LEU A 157 11.40 -8.53 5.40
N ILE A 158 11.32 -8.65 4.07
CA ILE A 158 11.15 -9.92 3.36
C ILE A 158 12.19 -10.06 2.24
N PRO A 159 12.52 -11.28 1.77
CA PRO A 159 13.41 -11.45 0.62
C PRO A 159 12.89 -10.72 -0.61
N SER A 160 13.74 -9.96 -1.30
CA SER A 160 13.31 -9.19 -2.48
C SER A 160 12.81 -10.07 -3.62
N GLU A 161 13.31 -11.31 -3.69
CA GLU A 161 12.83 -12.36 -4.60
C GLU A 161 11.38 -12.80 -4.37
N TRP A 162 10.77 -12.45 -3.22
CA TRP A 162 9.34 -12.67 -2.99
C TRP A 162 8.49 -11.59 -3.63
N VAL A 163 9.06 -10.41 -3.88
CA VAL A 163 8.41 -9.31 -4.58
C VAL A 163 8.68 -9.41 -6.08
N TYR A 164 9.94 -9.58 -6.46
CA TYR A 164 10.37 -9.48 -7.86
C TYR A 164 10.66 -10.82 -8.55
N PRO A 165 10.46 -10.90 -9.89
CA PRO A 165 9.70 -9.95 -10.71
C PRO A 165 8.23 -9.89 -10.29
N LEU A 166 7.62 -8.71 -10.40
CA LEU A 166 6.19 -8.56 -10.07
C LEU A 166 5.33 -9.46 -10.96
N GLU A 167 4.31 -10.05 -10.35
CA GLU A 167 3.29 -10.84 -11.01
C GLU A 167 2.03 -10.02 -11.29
N ARG A 168 1.12 -10.58 -12.08
CA ARG A 168 -0.15 -9.94 -12.45
C ARG A 168 -1.30 -10.57 -11.68
N CYS A 169 -1.81 -9.89 -10.66
CA CYS A 169 -2.95 -10.35 -9.89
C CYS A 169 -4.26 -9.81 -10.44
N ARG A 170 -5.31 -10.65 -10.41
CA ARG A 170 -6.68 -10.22 -10.68
C ARG A 170 -7.22 -9.47 -9.47
N PHE A 171 -7.77 -8.29 -9.70
CA PHE A 171 -8.46 -7.49 -8.70
C PHE A 171 -9.75 -6.98 -9.31
N GLU A 172 -10.88 -7.52 -8.85
CA GLU A 172 -12.21 -7.28 -9.41
C GLU A 172 -12.25 -7.57 -10.93
N ASP A 173 -12.42 -6.53 -11.75
CA ASP A 173 -12.50 -6.56 -13.20
C ASP A 173 -11.19 -6.14 -13.90
N PHE A 174 -10.12 -5.84 -13.16
CA PHE A 174 -8.83 -5.42 -13.71
C PHE A 174 -7.65 -6.26 -13.18
N ILE A 175 -6.47 -5.97 -13.73
CA ILE A 175 -5.22 -6.64 -13.40
C ILE A 175 -4.28 -5.60 -12.83
N VAL A 176 -3.66 -5.90 -11.69
CA VAL A 176 -2.76 -5.00 -10.97
C VAL A 176 -1.50 -5.78 -10.55
N PRO A 177 -0.31 -5.15 -10.55
CA PRO A 177 0.91 -5.82 -10.12
C PRO A 177 0.83 -6.24 -8.65
N CYS A 178 1.40 -7.40 -8.35
CA CYS A 178 1.49 -7.96 -7.00
C CYS A 178 2.85 -8.66 -6.79
N PRO A 179 3.25 -8.90 -5.53
CA PRO A 179 4.46 -9.68 -5.24
C PRO A 179 4.41 -11.08 -5.85
N LYS A 180 5.55 -11.52 -6.41
CA LYS A 180 5.72 -12.86 -7.00
C LYS A 180 5.26 -14.00 -6.10
N GLU A 181 5.67 -13.97 -4.84
CA GLU A 181 5.40 -15.00 -3.84
C GLU A 181 4.34 -14.52 -2.85
N ALA A 182 3.21 -14.02 -3.36
CA ALA A 182 2.13 -13.44 -2.54
C ALA A 182 1.69 -14.33 -1.36
N ALA A 183 1.72 -15.66 -1.51
CA ALA A 183 1.38 -16.56 -0.41
C ALA A 183 2.39 -16.52 0.74
N LYS A 184 3.70 -16.48 0.45
CA LYS A 184 4.76 -16.37 1.47
C LYS A 184 4.76 -14.98 2.10
N TYR A 185 4.57 -13.95 1.27
CA TYR A 185 4.39 -12.58 1.71
C TYR A 185 3.27 -12.48 2.75
N LEU A 186 2.07 -12.96 2.40
CA LEU A 186 0.88 -12.84 3.25
C LEU A 186 0.97 -13.71 4.50
N GLU A 187 1.54 -14.91 4.40
CA GLU A 187 1.80 -15.74 5.57
C GLU A 187 2.79 -15.08 6.54
N PHE A 188 3.83 -14.41 6.03
CA PHE A 188 4.77 -13.69 6.87
C PHE A 188 4.10 -12.52 7.60
N MET A 189 3.22 -11.81 6.91
CA MET A 189 2.53 -10.64 7.45
C MET A 189 1.39 -11.00 8.41
N PHE A 190 0.56 -11.97 8.07
CA PHE A 190 -0.70 -12.25 8.77
C PHE A 190 -0.73 -13.62 9.48
N GLY A 191 0.34 -14.40 9.37
CA GLY A 191 0.43 -15.75 9.94
C GLY A 191 -0.14 -16.84 9.02
N PRO A 192 0.00 -18.12 9.42
CA PRO A 192 -0.38 -19.29 8.60
C PRO A 192 -1.86 -19.34 8.23
N ASP A 193 -2.73 -18.75 9.05
CA ASP A 193 -4.18 -18.78 8.87
C ASP A 193 -4.73 -17.58 8.10
N TYR A 194 -3.90 -16.79 7.41
CA TYR A 194 -4.31 -15.56 6.71
C TYR A 194 -5.48 -15.74 5.73
N ARG A 195 -5.64 -16.95 5.19
CA ARG A 195 -6.75 -17.30 4.28
C ARG A 195 -8.09 -17.45 4.97
N THR A 196 -8.10 -17.70 6.28
CA THR A 196 -9.31 -17.83 7.08
C THR A 196 -9.83 -16.44 7.44
N PRO A 197 -11.07 -16.07 7.06
CA PRO A 197 -11.65 -14.81 7.49
C PRO A 197 -11.77 -14.75 9.01
N VAL A 198 -11.23 -13.71 9.62
CA VAL A 198 -11.49 -13.36 11.02
C VAL A 198 -12.84 -12.66 11.08
N GLN A 199 -13.71 -13.08 12.01
CA GLN A 199 -15.05 -12.51 12.23
C GLN A 199 -14.98 -11.15 12.94
#